data_AF-A0AAD4CWL4-F1
#
_entry.id   AF-A0AAD4CWL4-F1
#
_cell.length_a   1.000
_cell.length_b   1.000
_cell.length_c   1.000
_cell.angle_alpha   90.00
_cell.angle_beta   90.00
_cell.angle_gamma   90.00
#
_symmetry.space_group_name_H-M   'P 1'
#
loop_
_entity.id
_entity.type
_entity.pdbx_description
1 polymer ?
#
loop_
_entity_poly.entity_id
_entity_poly.type
_entity_poly.pdbx_seq_one_letter_code
_entity_poly.pdbx_strand_id
1 'polypeptide(L)'
;MNKTLTLTAITVTLLAVTLPRVYNDYCIFMSYGPGGIPYNPLGWLAANVIIRPFAQEPFSTTVYEQKIQAGNTIGFLSDEKVAAHKRNRPVVGPHIVPHRQLTEFSEKDIRKVSSRTLSTSPGEAKLIEEFESFANRNPHLVKLAPSLTEMQTDGLFLVDEVGAQNPAARQMKNEVAHIHRLKDGSLHATMAPADCKKLFDGGWAQRHGLSGVDIPRILTGGRKISLPVEYVLIYAPRNEEELDFVMEVVAASVKYMAKEEKENGVGNS
;
A
#
# COMPACT_ATOMS: atom_id res chain seq x y z
N MET A 1 -32.40 -4.82 43.55
CA MET A 1 -31.12 -4.37 42.95
C MET A 1 -31.38 -3.03 42.28
N ASN A 2 -30.64 -1.97 42.66
CA ASN A 2 -30.94 -0.60 42.23
C ASN A 2 -30.55 -0.42 40.75
N LYS A 3 -31.54 -0.21 39.87
CA LYS A 3 -31.33 -0.09 38.41
C LYS A 3 -30.29 0.96 38.05
N THR A 4 -30.21 2.04 38.84
CA THR A 4 -29.22 3.11 38.68
C THR A 4 -27.79 2.60 38.94
N LEU A 5 -27.58 1.81 39.98
CA LEU A 5 -26.26 1.25 40.32
C LEU A 5 -25.78 0.28 39.23
N THR A 6 -26.69 -0.55 38.71
CA THR A 6 -26.39 -1.46 37.61
C THR A 6 -26.04 -0.70 36.32
N LEU A 7 -26.78 0.37 35.98
CA LEU A 7 -26.50 1.19 34.81
C LEU A 7 -25.15 1.92 34.93
N THR A 8 -24.85 2.52 36.09
CA THR A 8 -23.56 3.16 36.33
C THR A 8 -22.39 2.18 36.23
N ALA A 9 -22.53 0.98 36.82
CA ALA A 9 -21.49 -0.05 36.73
C ALA A 9 -21.23 -0.47 35.27
N ILE A 10 -22.29 -0.71 34.48
CA ILE A 10 -22.17 -1.05 33.06
C ILE A 10 -21.46 0.07 32.28
N THR A 11 -21.86 1.33 32.49
CA THR A 11 -21.26 2.48 31.80
C THR A 11 -19.78 2.64 32.15
N VAL A 12 -19.41 2.52 33.43
CA VAL A 12 -18.01 2.63 33.87
C VAL A 12 -17.17 1.49 33.29
N THR A 13 -17.67 0.25 33.33
CA THR A 13 -16.98 -0.89 32.72
C THR A 13 -16.82 -0.70 31.21
N LEU A 14 -17.86 -0.25 30.52
CA LEU A 14 -17.81 0.00 29.08
C LEU A 14 -16.77 1.07 28.75
N LEU A 15 -16.73 2.18 29.49
CA LEU A 15 -15.72 3.23 29.30
C LEU A 15 -14.32 2.74 29.61
N ALA A 16 -14.11 2.00 30.70
CA ALA A 16 -12.82 1.46 31.09
C ALA A 16 -12.24 0.48 30.04
N VAL A 17 -13.10 -0.24 29.33
CA VAL A 17 -12.71 -1.20 28.30
C VAL A 17 -12.53 -0.54 26.93
N THR A 18 -13.37 0.44 26.57
CA THR A 18 -13.36 1.06 25.24
C THR A 18 -12.37 2.21 25.12
N LEU A 19 -12.26 3.06 26.15
CA LEU A 19 -11.45 4.27 26.09
C LEU A 19 -9.95 3.99 25.85
N PRO A 20 -9.30 3.01 26.51
CA PRO A 20 -7.90 2.70 26.22
C PRO A 20 -7.68 2.18 24.80
N ARG A 21 -8.66 1.44 24.24
CA ARG A 21 -8.58 0.92 22.87
C ARG A 21 -8.70 2.04 21.85
N VAL A 22 -9.67 2.93 22.04
CA VAL A 22 -9.87 4.12 21.21
C VAL A 22 -8.64 5.04 21.27
N TYR A 23 -8.11 5.26 22.47
CA TYR A 23 -6.91 6.06 22.66
C TYR A 23 -5.69 5.43 21.97
N ASN A 24 -5.49 4.11 22.13
CA ASN A 24 -4.39 3.41 21.49
C ASN A 24 -4.51 3.40 19.96
N ASP A 25 -5.71 3.19 19.42
CA ASP A 25 -5.99 3.27 17.98
C ASP A 25 -5.68 4.68 17.43
N TYR A 26 -6.09 5.72 18.17
CA TYR A 26 -5.72 7.10 17.84
C TYR A 26 -4.21 7.35 17.92
N CYS A 27 -3.52 6.85 18.95
CA CYS A 27 -2.07 6.97 19.06
C CYS A 27 -1.34 6.27 17.91
N ILE A 28 -1.83 5.08 17.51
CA ILE A 28 -1.33 4.37 16.32
C ILE A 28 -1.54 5.23 15.07
N PHE A 29 -2.74 5.79 14.88
CA PHE A 29 -3.00 6.71 13.76
C PHE A 29 -2.03 7.89 13.72
N MET A 30 -1.77 8.51 14.87
CA MET A 30 -0.83 9.62 14.97
C MET A 30 0.63 9.15 14.74
N SER A 31 0.98 7.90 15.05
CA SER A 31 2.33 7.39 14.79
C SER A 31 2.71 7.34 13.30
N TYR A 32 1.73 7.32 12.40
CA TYR A 32 1.96 7.31 10.94
C TYR A 32 2.53 8.61 10.38
N GLY A 33 2.36 9.71 11.13
CA GLY A 33 2.59 11.06 10.63
C GLY A 33 1.58 11.49 9.55
N PRO A 34 1.82 12.64 8.91
CA PRO A 34 0.95 13.14 7.83
C PRO A 34 0.86 12.19 6.63
N GLY A 35 -0.26 12.28 5.90
CA GLY A 35 -0.55 11.52 4.67
C GLY A 35 -1.82 12.04 3.97
N GLY A 36 -2.52 11.19 3.22
CA GLY A 36 -3.66 11.56 2.36
C GLY A 36 -4.93 12.06 3.06
N ILE A 37 -4.99 12.03 4.41
CA ILE A 37 -6.09 12.57 5.22
C ILE A 37 -5.56 13.47 6.34
N PRO A 38 -6.40 14.36 6.93
CA PRO A 38 -5.94 15.27 7.97
C PRO A 38 -5.27 14.57 9.15
N TYR A 39 -4.08 15.03 9.52
CA TYR A 39 -3.29 14.48 10.63
C TYR A 39 -3.77 15.03 11.99
N ASN A 40 -5.00 14.69 12.37
CA ASN A 40 -5.68 15.17 13.58
C ASN A 40 -6.85 14.23 13.94
N PRO A 41 -7.58 14.46 15.06
CA PRO A 41 -8.72 13.62 15.45
C PRO A 41 -9.83 13.50 14.40
N LEU A 42 -10.04 14.51 13.56
CA LEU A 42 -11.05 14.46 12.50
C LEU A 42 -10.66 13.49 11.39
N GLY A 43 -9.38 13.47 11.00
CA GLY A 43 -8.89 12.48 10.04
C GLY A 43 -8.94 11.06 10.60
N TRP A 44 -8.57 10.87 11.87
CA TRP A 44 -8.71 9.57 12.54
C TRP A 44 -10.17 9.06 12.51
N LEU A 45 -11.13 9.95 12.80
CA LEU A 45 -12.55 9.61 12.73
C LEU A 45 -12.97 9.26 11.30
N ALA A 46 -12.53 10.02 10.30
CA ALA A 46 -12.80 9.72 8.89
C ALA A 46 -12.22 8.36 8.47
N ALA A 47 -10.99 8.04 8.87
CA ALA A 47 -10.36 6.75 8.60
C ALA A 47 -11.19 5.58 9.16
N ASN A 48 -11.69 5.72 10.39
CA ASN A 48 -12.41 4.65 11.09
C ASN A 48 -13.91 4.56 10.74
N VAL A 49 -14.57 5.68 10.44
CA VAL A 49 -16.04 5.72 10.26
C VAL A 49 -16.45 5.85 8.80
N ILE A 50 -15.67 6.57 7.98
CA ILE A 50 -16.00 6.80 6.58
C ILE A 50 -15.29 5.78 5.68
N ILE A 51 -13.99 5.55 5.91
CA ILE A 51 -13.17 4.72 5.00
C ILE A 51 -13.25 3.23 5.37
N ARG A 52 -13.15 2.89 6.67
CA ARG A 52 -13.11 1.50 7.15
C ARG A 52 -14.30 0.61 6.70
N PRO A 53 -15.55 1.09 6.58
CA PRO A 53 -16.64 0.26 6.07
C PRO A 53 -16.42 -0.27 4.64
N PHE A 54 -15.52 0.35 3.88
CA PHE A 54 -15.16 -0.04 2.52
C PHE A 54 -13.91 -0.95 2.47
N ALA A 55 -13.31 -1.28 3.62
CA ALA A 55 -12.12 -2.13 3.70
C ALA A 55 -12.34 -3.49 3.03
N GLN A 56 -11.44 -3.87 2.14
CA GLN A 56 -11.33 -5.23 1.63
C GLN A 56 -10.34 -6.04 2.45
N GLU A 57 -10.52 -7.36 2.41
CA GLU A 57 -9.57 -8.30 3.00
C GLU A 57 -8.23 -8.25 2.22
N PRO A 58 -7.09 -8.03 2.91
CA PRO A 58 -5.86 -7.68 2.24
C PRO A 58 -4.96 -8.86 1.82
N PHE A 59 -5.22 -10.10 2.26
CA PHE A 59 -4.28 -11.23 2.07
C PHE A 59 -4.75 -12.31 1.09
N SER A 60 -6.03 -12.37 0.75
CA SER A 60 -6.57 -13.39 -0.15
C SER A 60 -6.02 -13.23 -1.56
N THR A 61 -5.58 -14.35 -2.14
CA THR A 61 -5.11 -14.45 -3.53
C THR A 61 -6.22 -14.79 -4.51
N THR A 62 -7.44 -15.06 -4.05
CA THR A 62 -8.55 -15.57 -4.88
C THR A 62 -8.86 -14.66 -6.07
N VAL A 63 -8.85 -13.34 -5.89
CA VAL A 63 -9.09 -12.39 -6.98
C VAL A 63 -8.03 -12.48 -8.09
N TYR A 64 -6.77 -12.74 -7.72
CA TYR A 64 -5.68 -12.89 -8.68
C TYR A 64 -5.75 -14.25 -9.37
N GLU A 65 -6.10 -15.31 -8.64
CA GLU A 65 -6.33 -16.64 -9.21
C GLU A 65 -7.42 -16.61 -10.27
N GLN A 66 -8.54 -15.93 -10.01
CA GLN A 66 -9.61 -15.74 -10.99
C GLN A 66 -9.13 -14.99 -12.23
N LYS A 67 -8.34 -13.92 -12.06
CA LYS A 67 -7.76 -13.18 -13.20
C LYS A 67 -6.78 -14.01 -14.01
N ILE A 68 -5.95 -14.83 -13.36
CA ILE A 68 -5.01 -15.76 -14.00
C ILE A 68 -5.78 -16.81 -14.81
N GLN A 69 -6.84 -17.40 -14.23
CA GLN A 69 -7.72 -18.35 -14.92
C GLN A 69 -8.43 -17.71 -16.13
N ALA A 70 -8.75 -16.41 -16.05
CA ALA A 70 -9.31 -15.63 -17.16
C ALA A 70 -8.27 -15.21 -18.23
N GLY A 71 -7.01 -15.65 -18.12
CA GLY A 71 -5.97 -15.42 -19.12
C GLY A 71 -4.89 -14.41 -18.74
N ASN A 72 -4.97 -13.75 -17.57
CA ASN A 72 -3.93 -12.83 -17.08
C ASN A 72 -2.78 -13.59 -16.41
N THR A 73 -2.15 -14.50 -17.16
CA THR A 73 -1.15 -15.46 -16.68
C THR A 73 0.27 -14.90 -16.63
N ILE A 74 0.49 -13.73 -17.25
CA ILE A 74 1.83 -13.16 -17.42
C ILE A 74 2.26 -12.50 -16.11
N GLY A 75 3.38 -12.96 -15.56
CA GLY A 75 4.11 -12.33 -14.47
C GLY A 75 5.54 -11.99 -14.90
N PHE A 76 6.15 -11.05 -14.19
CA PHE A 76 7.50 -10.55 -14.46
C PHE A 76 8.49 -10.92 -13.34
N LEU A 77 8.01 -11.56 -12.28
CA LEU A 77 8.84 -12.16 -11.23
C LEU A 77 8.97 -13.67 -11.41
N SER A 78 10.17 -14.20 -11.15
CA SER A 78 10.41 -15.63 -11.14
C SER A 78 9.98 -16.25 -9.81
N ASP A 79 9.45 -17.47 -9.85
CA ASP A 79 9.01 -18.19 -8.64
C ASP A 79 10.19 -18.53 -7.72
N GLU A 80 11.35 -18.87 -8.32
CA GLU A 80 12.59 -19.16 -7.60
C GLU A 80 13.06 -17.96 -6.77
N LYS A 81 13.07 -16.76 -7.37
CA LYS A 81 13.46 -15.54 -6.65
C LYS A 81 12.52 -15.24 -5.50
N VAL A 82 11.21 -15.32 -5.71
CA VAL A 82 10.23 -15.07 -4.65
C VAL A 82 10.37 -16.10 -3.52
N ALA A 83 10.59 -17.38 -3.86
CA ALA A 83 10.79 -18.44 -2.89
C ALA A 83 12.09 -18.26 -2.07
N ALA A 84 13.18 -17.85 -2.72
CA ALA A 84 14.45 -17.57 -2.06
C ALA A 84 14.34 -16.44 -1.01
N HIS A 85 13.44 -15.49 -1.23
CA HIS A 85 13.25 -14.33 -0.35
C HIS A 85 12.05 -14.49 0.60
N LYS A 86 11.49 -15.69 0.78
CA LYS A 86 10.27 -15.87 1.59
C LYS A 86 10.45 -15.30 3.00
N ARG A 87 9.48 -14.50 3.46
CA ARG A 87 9.53 -13.84 4.78
C ARG A 87 8.23 -13.93 5.56
N ASN A 88 8.33 -13.67 6.85
CA ASN A 88 7.16 -13.39 7.68
C ASN A 88 6.64 -11.99 7.35
N ARG A 89 5.31 -11.86 7.37
CA ARG A 89 4.64 -10.58 7.12
C ARG A 89 4.84 -9.63 8.31
N PRO A 90 5.16 -8.36 8.08
CA PRO A 90 5.11 -7.36 9.13
C PRO A 90 3.67 -7.12 9.60
N VAL A 91 3.55 -6.49 10.77
CA VAL A 91 2.31 -5.87 11.20
C VAL A 91 2.13 -4.57 10.43
N VAL A 92 0.96 -4.42 9.82
CA VAL A 92 0.51 -3.20 9.17
C VAL A 92 -0.60 -2.59 10.00
N GLY A 93 -0.64 -1.26 10.04
CA GLY A 93 -1.61 -0.49 10.79
C GLY A 93 -3.06 -0.83 10.41
N PRO A 94 -4.01 -0.76 11.36
CA PRO A 94 -5.41 -1.08 11.11
C PRO A 94 -6.15 -0.05 10.23
N HIS A 95 -5.57 1.14 10.04
CA HIS A 95 -6.15 2.18 9.21
C HIS A 95 -5.73 1.99 7.76
N ILE A 96 -6.69 2.07 6.84
CA ILE A 96 -6.42 1.90 5.41
C ILE A 96 -5.69 3.11 4.84
N VAL A 97 -5.98 4.30 5.35
CA VAL A 97 -5.32 5.54 4.96
C VAL A 97 -5.02 6.34 6.25
N PRO A 98 -3.77 6.78 6.47
CA PRO A 98 -2.55 6.35 5.77
C PRO A 98 -2.28 4.84 5.95
N HIS A 99 -1.84 4.15 4.89
CA HIS A 99 -1.47 2.73 4.96
C HIS A 99 0.00 2.63 5.40
N ARG A 100 0.27 2.06 6.58
CA ARG A 100 1.64 2.05 7.15
C ARG A 100 2.05 0.72 7.76
N GLN A 101 3.28 0.32 7.52
CA GLN A 101 3.96 -0.77 8.21
C GLN A 101 4.34 -0.34 9.63
N LEU A 102 4.32 -1.26 10.60
CA LEU A 102 4.60 -0.99 12.02
C LEU A 102 5.72 -1.84 12.61
N THR A 103 6.11 -2.94 11.98
CA THR A 103 7.16 -3.85 12.48
C THR A 103 8.05 -4.35 11.34
N GLU A 104 9.07 -5.16 11.68
CA GLU A 104 10.02 -5.76 10.72
C GLU A 104 10.78 -4.73 9.88
N PHE A 105 11.22 -3.66 10.53
CA PHE A 105 12.17 -2.71 9.94
C PHE A 105 13.61 -3.18 10.14
N SER A 106 14.58 -2.63 9.42
CA SER A 106 15.98 -2.95 9.71
C SER A 106 16.39 -2.47 11.11
N GLU A 107 17.35 -3.12 11.75
CA GLU A 107 17.86 -2.71 13.07
C GLU A 107 18.38 -1.26 13.10
N LYS A 108 18.85 -0.77 11.94
CA LYS A 108 19.31 0.62 11.77
C LYS A 108 18.13 1.60 11.73
N ASP A 109 16.95 1.13 11.31
CA ASP A 109 15.72 1.91 11.20
C ASP A 109 14.94 1.93 12.53
N ILE A 110 15.02 0.86 13.33
CA ILE A 110 14.34 0.75 14.64
C ILE A 110 14.73 1.90 15.59
N ARG A 111 15.97 2.41 15.53
CA ARG A 111 16.45 3.53 16.37
C ARG A 111 15.70 4.85 16.11
N LYS A 112 14.98 4.97 14.99
CA LYS A 112 14.20 6.15 14.59
C LYS A 112 12.80 6.17 15.22
N VAL A 113 12.13 5.03 15.37
CA VAL A 113 10.76 4.96 15.93
C VAL A 113 10.71 5.56 17.36
N SER A 114 11.83 5.51 18.08
CA SER A 114 11.99 6.09 19.43
C SER A 114 12.46 7.56 19.47
N SER A 115 12.97 8.15 18.39
CA SER A 115 13.47 9.53 18.38
C SER A 115 12.65 10.39 17.43
N ARG A 116 12.05 11.46 17.95
CA ARG A 116 11.15 12.41 17.24
C ARG A 116 11.80 13.18 16.06
N THR A 117 12.92 12.73 15.53
CA THR A 117 13.67 13.38 14.46
C THR A 117 13.39 12.68 13.13
N LEU A 118 12.80 13.41 12.17
CA LEU A 118 12.68 13.00 10.77
C LEU A 118 14.08 12.90 10.15
N SER A 119 14.81 11.81 10.39
CA SER A 119 16.05 11.50 9.66
C SER A 119 15.83 10.22 8.86
N THR A 120 16.10 10.25 7.57
CA THR A 120 16.05 9.06 6.70
C THR A 120 16.97 7.99 7.27
N SER A 121 16.49 6.76 7.40
CA SER A 121 17.36 5.68 7.84
C SER A 121 18.35 5.30 6.72
N PRO A 122 19.49 4.66 7.02
CA PRO A 122 20.42 4.26 5.96
C PRO A 122 19.81 3.32 4.92
N GLY A 123 18.93 2.40 5.33
CA GLY A 123 18.23 1.50 4.40
C GLY A 123 17.21 2.24 3.54
N GLU A 124 16.42 3.13 4.16
CA GLU A 124 15.45 3.98 3.47
C GLU A 124 16.14 4.93 2.47
N ALA A 125 17.29 5.50 2.84
CA ALA A 125 18.07 6.38 1.97
C ALA A 125 18.57 5.63 0.73
N LYS A 126 19.10 4.41 0.91
CA LYS A 126 19.50 3.55 -0.22
C LYS A 126 18.32 3.19 -1.12
N LEU A 127 17.15 2.89 -0.55
CA LEU A 127 15.94 2.63 -1.34
C LEU A 127 15.53 3.85 -2.17
N ILE A 128 15.54 5.03 -1.57
CA ILE A 128 15.26 6.28 -2.27
C ILE A 128 16.26 6.50 -3.41
N GLU A 129 17.55 6.34 -3.14
CA GLU A 129 18.63 6.52 -4.12
C GLU A 129 18.52 5.53 -5.29
N GLU A 130 18.27 4.25 -5.04
CA GLU A 130 18.10 3.25 -6.08
C GLU A 130 16.82 3.48 -6.91
N PHE A 131 15.76 3.94 -6.28
CA PHE A 131 14.50 4.29 -6.95
C PHE A 131 14.67 5.48 -7.90
N GLU A 132 15.40 6.50 -7.48
CA GLU A 132 15.74 7.66 -8.32
C GLU A 132 16.72 7.27 -9.44
N SER A 133 17.73 6.47 -9.11
CA SER A 133 18.69 5.94 -10.07
C SER A 133 18.03 5.03 -11.10
N PHE A 134 16.99 4.28 -10.72
CA PHE A 134 16.19 3.48 -11.64
C PHE A 134 15.46 4.37 -12.66
N ALA A 135 14.85 5.48 -12.21
CA ALA A 135 14.21 6.43 -13.11
C ALA A 135 15.21 7.06 -14.09
N ASN A 136 16.37 7.51 -13.56
CA ASN A 136 17.42 8.14 -14.35
C ASN A 136 18.06 7.20 -15.40
N ARG A 137 18.12 5.89 -15.11
CA ARG A 137 18.60 4.87 -16.07
C ARG A 137 17.57 4.56 -17.16
N ASN A 138 16.30 4.83 -16.92
CA ASN A 138 15.19 4.45 -17.81
C ASN A 138 14.30 5.65 -18.22
N PRO A 139 14.86 6.78 -18.69
CA PRO A 139 14.08 8.00 -18.96
C PRO A 139 13.10 7.85 -20.12
N HIS A 140 13.28 6.82 -20.96
CA HIS A 140 12.39 6.48 -22.07
C HIS A 140 11.15 5.68 -21.62
N LEU A 141 11.11 5.19 -20.38
CA LEU A 141 10.00 4.41 -19.83
C LEU A 141 9.30 5.13 -18.68
N VAL A 142 10.08 5.77 -17.81
CA VAL A 142 9.59 6.29 -16.53
C VAL A 142 10.11 7.70 -16.24
N LYS A 143 9.34 8.44 -15.45
CA LYS A 143 9.65 9.77 -14.91
C LYS A 143 9.31 9.83 -13.42
N LEU A 144 10.01 10.69 -12.68
CA LEU A 144 9.62 11.05 -11.31
C LEU A 144 8.67 12.24 -11.35
N ALA A 145 7.61 12.18 -10.53
CA ALA A 145 6.69 13.27 -10.31
C ALA A 145 6.03 13.13 -8.94
N PRO A 146 5.42 14.19 -8.38
CA PRO A 146 4.66 14.08 -7.14
C PRO A 146 3.59 12.99 -7.23
N SER A 147 3.59 12.05 -6.27
CA SER A 147 2.60 10.96 -6.19
C SER A 147 1.19 11.53 -6.08
N LEU A 148 0.24 10.95 -6.82
CA LEU A 148 -1.16 11.36 -6.76
C LEU A 148 -1.89 10.75 -5.56
N THR A 149 -1.34 9.65 -5.03
CA THR A 149 -1.95 8.85 -3.96
C THR A 149 -1.37 9.19 -2.59
N GLU A 150 -0.05 9.33 -2.46
CA GLU A 150 0.59 9.78 -1.22
C GLU A 150 0.62 11.31 -1.09
N MET A 151 0.64 12.04 -2.22
CA MET A 151 0.62 13.52 -2.32
C MET A 151 1.79 14.26 -1.66
N GLN A 152 2.64 13.58 -0.90
CA GLN A 152 3.75 14.17 -0.13
C GLN A 152 5.14 13.74 -0.61
N THR A 153 5.21 12.75 -1.50
CA THR A 153 6.46 12.15 -1.98
C THR A 153 6.42 11.97 -3.49
N ASP A 154 7.58 11.91 -4.11
CA ASP A 154 7.65 11.55 -5.54
C ASP A 154 7.35 10.07 -5.73
N GLY A 155 6.57 9.79 -6.77
CA GLY A 155 6.32 8.47 -7.32
C GLY A 155 7.03 8.28 -8.66
N LEU A 156 7.13 7.03 -9.07
CA LEU A 156 7.56 6.62 -10.40
C LEU A 156 6.34 6.55 -11.31
N PHE A 157 6.37 7.26 -12.42
CA PHE A 157 5.30 7.30 -13.41
C PHE A 157 5.80 6.77 -14.74
N LEU A 158 4.96 6.08 -15.51
CA LEU A 158 5.25 5.84 -16.92
C LEU A 158 5.24 7.16 -17.70
N VAL A 159 6.05 7.23 -18.75
CA VAL A 159 5.90 8.26 -19.77
C VAL A 159 4.57 8.05 -20.52
N ASP A 160 3.90 9.14 -20.90
CA ASP A 160 2.45 9.10 -21.15
C ASP A 160 2.02 8.15 -22.30
N GLU A 161 2.87 8.00 -23.32
CA GLU A 161 2.61 7.13 -24.47
C GLU A 161 2.71 5.63 -24.14
N VAL A 162 3.51 5.26 -23.13
CA VAL A 162 3.81 3.86 -22.80
C VAL A 162 2.66 3.19 -22.04
N GLY A 163 2.01 3.91 -21.12
CA GLY A 163 0.96 3.35 -20.26
C GLY A 163 -0.45 3.34 -20.88
N ALA A 164 -0.65 3.99 -22.04
CA ALA A 164 -1.98 4.27 -22.56
C ALA A 164 -2.85 3.01 -22.78
N GLN A 165 -2.22 1.88 -23.14
CA GLN A 165 -2.95 0.64 -23.46
C GLN A 165 -3.23 -0.24 -22.24
N ASN A 166 -2.56 -0.03 -21.11
CA ASN A 166 -2.78 -0.83 -19.91
C ASN A 166 -3.94 -0.24 -19.05
N PRO A 167 -5.02 -1.01 -18.77
CA PRO A 167 -6.14 -0.50 -17.97
C PRO A 167 -5.74 -0.04 -16.56
N ALA A 168 -4.82 -0.76 -15.90
CA ALA A 168 -4.33 -0.40 -14.58
C ALA A 168 -3.49 0.88 -14.62
N ALA A 169 -2.68 1.08 -15.67
CA ALA A 169 -1.97 2.35 -15.89
C ALA A 169 -2.91 3.53 -16.11
N ARG A 170 -3.96 3.37 -16.91
CA ARG A 170 -4.98 4.41 -17.06
C ARG A 170 -5.66 4.74 -15.74
N GLN A 171 -6.04 3.72 -14.96
CA GLN A 171 -6.71 3.90 -13.68
C GLN A 171 -5.82 4.62 -12.65
N MET A 172 -4.53 4.29 -12.63
CA MET A 172 -3.52 4.91 -11.76
C MET A 172 -2.92 6.19 -12.33
N LYS A 173 -3.40 6.67 -13.49
CA LYS A 173 -2.86 7.85 -14.19
C LYS A 173 -1.34 7.77 -14.38
N ASN A 174 -0.89 6.61 -14.82
CA ASN A 174 0.50 6.23 -15.05
C ASN A 174 1.37 6.14 -13.78
N GLU A 175 0.85 6.34 -12.56
CA GLU A 175 1.62 6.13 -11.33
C GLU A 175 1.88 4.63 -11.14
N VAL A 176 3.15 4.22 -11.21
CA VAL A 176 3.59 2.83 -11.12
C VAL A 176 3.80 2.42 -9.68
N ALA A 177 4.59 3.21 -8.97
CA ALA A 177 4.95 2.96 -7.59
C ALA A 177 5.30 4.26 -6.88
N HIS A 178 5.15 4.29 -5.55
CA HIS A 178 5.72 5.34 -4.71
C HIS A 178 6.19 4.77 -3.38
N ILE A 179 7.26 5.36 -2.84
CA ILE A 179 7.80 4.98 -1.54
C ILE A 179 7.18 5.86 -0.46
N HIS A 180 6.88 5.29 0.71
CA HIS A 180 6.53 6.04 1.92
C HIS A 180 7.79 6.70 2.52
N ARG A 181 8.32 7.69 1.79
CA ARG A 181 9.57 8.39 2.13
C ARG A 181 9.45 9.16 3.44
N LEU A 182 10.52 9.11 4.22
CA LEU A 182 10.64 9.66 5.57
C LEU A 182 9.63 9.08 6.57
N LYS A 183 9.02 7.92 6.25
CA LYS A 183 8.04 7.23 7.10
C LYS A 183 8.56 5.85 7.50
N ASP A 184 8.05 4.80 6.87
CA ASP A 184 8.25 3.40 7.22
C ASP A 184 9.03 2.62 6.15
N GLY A 185 9.38 3.26 5.02
CA GLY A 185 10.17 2.65 3.94
C GLY A 185 9.43 1.58 3.13
N SER A 186 8.15 1.33 3.41
CA SER A 186 7.29 0.50 2.54
C SER A 186 6.90 1.28 1.28
N LEU A 187 6.37 0.59 0.27
CA LEU A 187 5.98 1.24 -0.97
C LEU A 187 4.66 0.70 -1.49
N HIS A 188 3.93 1.52 -2.22
CA HIS A 188 2.82 1.08 -3.04
C HIS A 188 3.28 0.83 -4.47
N ALA A 189 2.75 -0.21 -5.10
CA ALA A 189 3.00 -0.54 -6.50
C ALA A 189 1.77 -1.20 -7.13
N THR A 190 1.65 -1.09 -8.46
CA THR A 190 0.64 -1.81 -9.23
C THR A 190 1.28 -2.98 -9.97
N MET A 191 0.87 -4.20 -9.66
CA MET A 191 1.58 -5.42 -10.09
C MET A 191 0.72 -6.31 -10.99
N ALA A 192 1.34 -7.13 -11.84
CA ALA A 192 0.59 -8.14 -12.58
C ALA A 192 -0.15 -9.10 -11.62
N PRO A 193 -1.35 -9.60 -11.94
CA PRO A 193 -2.07 -10.54 -11.07
C PRO A 193 -1.24 -11.77 -10.68
N ALA A 194 -0.47 -12.31 -11.63
CA ALA A 194 0.45 -13.43 -11.36
C ALA A 194 1.53 -13.07 -10.33
N ASP A 195 2.11 -11.87 -10.41
CA ASP A 195 3.12 -11.39 -9.46
C ASP A 195 2.50 -11.04 -8.10
N CYS A 196 1.28 -10.49 -8.08
CA CYS A 196 0.53 -10.27 -6.83
C CYS A 196 0.40 -11.59 -6.05
N LYS A 197 -0.05 -12.66 -6.72
CA LYS A 197 -0.18 -13.97 -6.09
C LYS A 197 1.15 -14.44 -5.50
N LYS A 198 2.23 -14.40 -6.28
CA LYS A 198 3.57 -14.81 -5.84
C LYS A 198 4.04 -14.03 -4.62
N LEU A 199 3.93 -12.70 -4.66
CA LEU A 199 4.36 -11.82 -3.57
C LEU A 199 3.53 -12.04 -2.30
N PHE A 200 2.24 -12.35 -2.44
CA PHE A 200 1.39 -12.66 -1.30
C PHE A 200 1.81 -14.01 -0.70
N ASP A 201 1.95 -15.05 -1.51
CA ASP A 201 2.39 -16.36 -1.03
C ASP A 201 3.79 -16.34 -0.40
N GLY A 202 4.67 -15.45 -0.89
CA GLY A 202 6.01 -15.19 -0.38
C GLY A 202 6.08 -14.30 0.87
N GLY A 203 4.96 -13.71 1.30
CA GLY A 203 4.91 -12.83 2.47
C GLY A 203 5.44 -11.41 2.26
N TRP A 204 5.51 -10.95 1.01
CA TRP A 204 6.12 -9.67 0.60
C TRP A 204 5.14 -8.52 0.40
N ALA A 205 3.87 -8.83 0.19
CA ALA A 205 2.88 -7.83 -0.14
C ALA A 205 1.51 -8.15 0.45
N GLN A 206 0.71 -7.11 0.61
CA GLN A 206 -0.72 -7.22 0.87
C GLN A 206 -1.49 -6.22 0.01
N ARG A 207 -2.75 -6.50 -0.24
CA ARG A 207 -3.62 -5.61 -1.02
C ARG A 207 -3.85 -4.33 -0.23
N HIS A 208 -3.90 -3.19 -0.92
CA HIS A 208 -4.40 -1.96 -0.31
C HIS A 208 -5.91 -2.11 -0.04
N GLY A 209 -6.37 -1.66 1.13
CA GLY A 209 -7.73 -1.94 1.61
C GLY A 209 -8.86 -1.33 0.77
N LEU A 210 -8.56 -0.38 -0.12
CA LEU A 210 -9.51 0.22 -1.06
C LEU A 210 -9.34 -0.28 -2.51
N SER A 211 -8.45 -1.23 -2.76
CA SER A 211 -8.25 -1.78 -4.11
C SER A 211 -9.48 -2.56 -4.57
N GLY A 212 -9.96 -2.27 -5.78
CA GLY A 212 -11.19 -2.84 -6.34
C GLY A 212 -12.48 -2.26 -5.78
N VAL A 213 -12.40 -1.17 -5.01
CA VAL A 213 -13.59 -0.52 -4.41
C VAL A 213 -13.83 0.83 -5.05
N ASP A 214 -15.10 1.10 -5.37
CA ASP A 214 -15.57 2.43 -5.75
C ASP A 214 -16.32 3.06 -4.57
N ILE A 215 -15.74 4.11 -3.97
CA ILE A 215 -16.39 4.85 -2.88
C ILE A 215 -17.27 5.96 -3.48
N PRO A 216 -18.54 6.10 -3.04
CA PRO A 216 -19.41 7.18 -3.49
C PRO A 216 -18.79 8.57 -3.30
N ARG A 217 -18.79 9.40 -4.35
CA ARG A 217 -18.18 10.74 -4.36
C ARG A 217 -18.66 11.65 -3.23
N ILE A 218 -19.90 11.49 -2.78
CA ILE A 218 -20.48 12.28 -1.69
C ILE A 218 -19.72 12.07 -0.36
N LEU A 219 -19.14 10.88 -0.16
CA LEU A 219 -18.39 10.53 1.04
C LEU A 219 -16.92 10.96 0.99
N THR A 220 -16.44 11.40 -0.17
CA THR A 220 -15.03 11.72 -0.45
C THR A 220 -14.83 13.18 -0.89
N GLY A 221 -15.81 14.04 -0.63
CA GLY A 221 -15.74 15.46 -1.02
C GLY A 221 -15.66 15.66 -2.54
N GLY A 222 -16.30 14.79 -3.32
CA GLY A 222 -16.33 14.85 -4.78
C GLY A 222 -15.22 14.04 -5.48
N ARG A 223 -14.25 13.50 -4.76
CA ARG A 223 -13.12 12.75 -5.33
C ARG A 223 -13.51 11.32 -5.70
N LYS A 224 -13.27 10.89 -6.94
CA LYS A 224 -13.41 9.46 -7.29
C LYS A 224 -12.22 8.70 -6.71
N ILE A 225 -12.46 7.79 -5.77
CA ILE A 225 -11.47 6.82 -5.29
C ILE A 225 -11.78 5.52 -6.03
N SER A 226 -10.84 5.08 -6.87
CA SER A 226 -10.96 3.87 -7.67
C SER A 226 -9.55 3.37 -7.93
N LEU A 227 -9.19 2.27 -7.26
CA LEU A 227 -7.87 1.66 -7.33
C LEU A 227 -7.99 0.28 -8.00
N PRO A 228 -7.05 -0.11 -8.88
CA PRO A 228 -7.05 -1.46 -9.43
C PRO A 228 -6.83 -2.50 -8.32
N VAL A 229 -7.35 -3.72 -8.49
CA VAL A 229 -7.15 -4.81 -7.51
C VAL A 229 -5.67 -5.20 -7.39
N GLU A 230 -4.88 -4.87 -8.40
CA GLU A 230 -3.42 -5.00 -8.52
C GLU A 230 -2.63 -3.99 -7.68
N TYR A 231 -3.29 -2.98 -7.11
CA TYR A 231 -2.63 -1.99 -6.27
C TYR A 231 -2.39 -2.55 -4.88
N VAL A 232 -1.11 -2.71 -4.53
CA VAL A 232 -0.65 -3.43 -3.35
C VAL A 232 0.33 -2.59 -2.53
N LEU A 233 0.45 -2.92 -1.25
CA LEU A 233 1.53 -2.49 -0.38
C LEU A 233 2.63 -3.55 -0.42
N ILE A 234 3.84 -3.14 -0.79
CA ILE A 234 5.07 -3.94 -0.70
C ILE A 234 5.79 -3.52 0.59
N TYR A 235 6.21 -4.52 1.37
CA TYR A 235 6.84 -4.28 2.68
C TYR A 235 8.25 -3.71 2.55
N ALA A 236 8.65 -2.94 3.57
CA ALA A 236 9.96 -2.32 3.62
C ALA A 236 11.08 -3.39 3.65
N PRO A 237 12.19 -3.16 2.92
CA PRO A 237 13.36 -4.04 2.96
C PRO A 237 14.11 -3.88 4.28
N ARG A 238 14.60 -5.00 4.83
CA ARG A 238 15.32 -5.05 6.11
C ARG A 238 16.84 -5.01 5.94
N ASN A 239 17.34 -5.36 4.76
CA ASN A 239 18.76 -5.47 4.46
C ASN A 239 18.99 -5.25 2.95
N GLU A 240 20.25 -5.35 2.51
CA GLU A 240 20.63 -5.09 1.11
C GLU A 240 20.09 -6.13 0.13
N GLU A 241 20.03 -7.41 0.51
CA GLU A 241 19.44 -8.46 -0.33
C GLU A 241 17.94 -8.22 -0.56
N GLU A 242 17.22 -7.83 0.49
CA GLU A 242 15.81 -7.45 0.38
C GLU A 242 15.60 -6.16 -0.41
N LEU A 243 16.52 -5.21 -0.32
CA LEU A 243 16.50 -4.00 -1.11
C LEU A 243 16.58 -4.34 -2.60
N ASP A 244 17.53 -5.18 -2.98
CA ASP A 244 17.71 -5.63 -4.36
C ASP A 244 16.44 -6.33 -4.87
N PHE A 245 15.85 -7.20 -4.05
CA PHE A 245 14.59 -7.86 -4.37
C PHE A 245 13.42 -6.86 -4.52
N VAL A 246 13.29 -5.87 -3.64
CA VAL A 246 12.28 -4.81 -3.76
C VAL A 246 12.47 -4.02 -5.07
N MET A 247 13.71 -3.76 -5.49
CA MET A 247 13.97 -3.12 -6.78
C MET A 247 13.65 -4.03 -7.98
N GLU A 248 13.82 -5.35 -7.87
CA GLU A 248 13.30 -6.31 -8.85
C GLU A 248 11.76 -6.24 -8.95
N VAL A 249 11.06 -6.09 -7.81
CA VAL A 249 9.60 -5.90 -7.75
C VAL A 249 9.18 -4.60 -8.42
N VAL A 250 9.87 -3.49 -8.17
CA VAL A 250 9.62 -2.20 -8.85
C VAL A 250 9.80 -2.34 -10.37
N ALA A 251 10.86 -3.01 -10.82
CA ALA A 251 11.08 -3.26 -12.23
C ALA A 251 9.97 -4.13 -12.85
N ALA A 252 9.46 -5.12 -12.13
CA ALA A 252 8.32 -5.94 -12.56
C ALA A 252 7.02 -5.11 -12.67
N SER A 253 6.77 -4.19 -11.74
CA SER A 253 5.64 -3.24 -11.79
C SER A 253 5.67 -2.39 -13.05
N VAL A 254 6.84 -1.82 -13.38
CA VAL A 254 7.04 -1.02 -14.60
C VAL A 254 6.76 -1.85 -15.85
N LYS A 255 7.30 -3.06 -15.94
CA LYS A 255 7.07 -3.97 -17.08
C LYS A 255 5.59 -4.32 -17.25
N TYR A 256 4.88 -4.55 -16.15
CA TYR A 256 3.45 -4.83 -16.19
C TYR A 256 2.66 -3.64 -16.74
N MET A 257 2.87 -2.46 -16.17
CA MET A 257 2.09 -1.28 -16.53
C MET A 257 2.44 -0.74 -17.92
N ALA A 258 3.67 -0.96 -18.39
CA ALA A 258 4.11 -0.58 -19.73
C ALA A 258 3.59 -1.53 -20.82
N LYS A 259 3.03 -2.68 -20.45
CA LYS A 259 2.58 -3.69 -21.40
C LYS A 259 1.12 -3.45 -21.82
N GLU A 260 0.87 -3.60 -23.11
CA GLU A 260 -0.48 -3.72 -23.66
C GLU A 260 -1.15 -5.02 -23.17
N GLU A 261 -2.25 -4.88 -22.43
CA GLU A 261 -3.16 -5.99 -22.18
C GLU A 261 -4.20 -6.03 -23.31
N LYS A 262 -4.27 -7.15 -24.02
CA LYS A 262 -5.39 -7.39 -24.94
C LYS A 262 -6.64 -7.60 -24.07
N GLU A 263 -7.59 -6.67 -24.13
CA GLU A 263 -8.91 -6.89 -23.53
C GLU A 263 -9.51 -8.16 -24.15
N ASN A 264 -9.60 -9.24 -23.37
CA ASN A 264 -10.40 -10.39 -23.74
C ASN A 264 -11.86 -9.93 -23.72
N GLY A 265 -12.36 -9.53 -24.89
CA GLY A 265 -13.74 -9.11 -25.07
C GLY A 265 -14.69 -10.17 -24.53
N VAL A 266 -15.50 -9.79 -23.54
CA VAL A 266 -16.74 -10.50 -23.24
C VAL A 266 -17.63 -10.29 -24.46
N GLY A 267 -17.59 -11.25 -25.37
CA GLY A 267 -18.55 -11.34 -26.46
C GLY A 267 -19.94 -11.53 -25.84
N ASN A 268 -20.80 -10.54 -26.02
CA ASN A 268 -22.24 -10.74 -25.90
C ASN A 268 -22.65 -11.79 -26.94
N SER A 269 -22.96 -12.99 -26.48
CA SER A 269 -23.87 -13.92 -27.17
C SER A 269 -25.30 -13.61 -26.78
#